data_AF-A0A1F9ZR28-F1
#
_entry.id   AF-A0A1F9ZR28-F1
#
_cell.length_a   1.000
_cell.length_b   1.000
_cell.length_c   1.000
_cell.angle_alpha   90.00
_cell.angle_beta   90.00
_cell.angle_gamma   90.00
#
_symmetry.space_group_name_H-M   'P 1'
#
loop_
_entity.id
_entity.type
_entity.pdbx_description
1 polymer ?
#
loop_
_entity_poly.entity_id
_entity_poly.type
_entity_poly.pdbx_seq_one_letter_code
_entity_poly.pdbx_strand_id
1 'polypeptide(L)'
;MKFLKRIKLMIIILFSMIAFAGCDASLKYNKIEILKYPSKLKYYIGIDHELDLSDGEIKLTTISKHFDIVNIVPFDTDGNGEFEIEHTIDFSIEGNCVVEICRAPDLCVSLTIQVINSKPSPE
;
A
#
# COMPACT_ATOMS: atom_id res chain seq x y z
N MET A 1 10.12 -52.57 -16.04
CA MET A 1 11.08 -51.44 -16.24
C MET A 1 10.50 -50.18 -16.89
N LYS A 2 9.33 -50.19 -17.56
CA LYS A 2 8.73 -48.98 -18.18
C LYS A 2 8.04 -48.04 -17.17
N PHE A 3 7.51 -48.58 -16.08
CA PHE A 3 6.77 -47.84 -15.04
C PHE A 3 7.68 -46.92 -14.20
N LEU A 4 8.86 -47.40 -13.79
CA LEU A 4 9.87 -46.58 -13.08
C LEU A 4 10.37 -45.38 -13.90
N LYS A 5 10.48 -45.51 -15.24
CA LYS A 5 10.89 -44.40 -16.11
C LYS A 5 9.85 -43.27 -16.16
N ARG A 6 8.55 -43.61 -16.10
CA ARG A 6 7.45 -42.63 -16.10
C ARG A 6 7.35 -41.89 -14.77
N ILE A 7 7.62 -42.57 -13.65
CA ILE A 7 7.68 -41.96 -12.31
C ILE A 7 8.86 -40.99 -12.21
N LYS A 8 10.06 -41.38 -12.68
CA LYS A 8 11.22 -40.47 -12.73
C LYS A 8 10.94 -39.22 -13.58
N LEU A 9 10.27 -39.36 -14.72
CA LEU A 9 9.92 -38.24 -15.59
C LEU A 9 8.90 -37.28 -14.91
N MET A 10 7.91 -37.83 -14.21
CA MET A 10 6.92 -37.01 -13.48
C MET A 10 7.55 -36.26 -12.29
N ILE A 11 8.49 -36.87 -11.56
CA ILE A 11 9.21 -36.21 -10.45
C ILE A 11 10.07 -35.05 -10.97
N ILE A 12 10.71 -35.21 -12.12
CA ILE A 12 11.53 -34.15 -12.75
C ILE A 12 10.65 -32.96 -13.19
N ILE A 13 9.47 -33.22 -13.75
CA ILE A 13 8.51 -32.17 -14.14
C ILE A 13 7.93 -31.47 -12.89
N LEU A 14 7.67 -32.21 -11.82
CA LEU A 14 7.20 -31.64 -10.56
C LEU A 14 8.26 -30.73 -9.93
N PHE A 15 9.54 -31.13 -9.96
CA PHE A 15 10.65 -30.28 -9.49
C PHE A 15 10.90 -29.07 -10.38
N SER A 16 10.66 -29.16 -11.70
CA SER A 16 10.81 -28.00 -12.58
C SER A 16 9.70 -26.97 -12.39
N MET A 17 8.49 -27.37 -11.97
CA MET A 17 7.43 -26.42 -11.62
C MET A 17 7.71 -25.66 -10.30
N ILE A 18 8.41 -26.29 -9.35
CA ILE A 18 8.81 -25.63 -8.09
C ILE A 18 9.92 -24.60 -8.32
N ALA A 19 10.76 -24.77 -9.35
CA ALA A 19 11.83 -23.83 -9.68
C ALA A 19 11.36 -22.51 -10.32
N PHE A 20 10.08 -22.40 -10.70
CA PHE A 20 9.46 -21.16 -11.23
C PHE A 20 8.52 -20.47 -10.22
N ALA A 21 8.41 -20.99 -9.01
CA ALA A 21 7.70 -20.30 -7.93
C ALA A 21 8.56 -19.13 -7.45
N GLY A 22 8.34 -17.96 -8.07
CA GLY A 22 8.65 -16.64 -7.52
C GLY A 22 10.12 -16.40 -7.21
N CYS A 23 10.84 -15.78 -8.15
CA CYS A 23 11.97 -14.96 -7.73
C CYS A 23 11.37 -13.82 -6.89
N ASP A 24 11.54 -13.89 -5.57
CA ASP A 24 11.06 -12.91 -4.60
C ASP A 24 11.62 -11.52 -4.95
N ALA A 25 10.83 -10.74 -5.68
CA ALA A 25 11.03 -9.30 -5.80
C ALA A 25 10.64 -8.55 -4.49
N SER A 26 10.22 -9.29 -3.46
CA SER A 26 9.47 -8.79 -2.30
C SER A 26 10.31 -8.14 -1.19
N LEU A 27 11.63 -8.04 -1.31
CA LEU A 27 12.47 -7.50 -0.21
C LEU A 27 13.38 -6.34 -0.65
N LYS A 28 12.90 -5.47 -1.56
CA LYS A 28 13.68 -4.29 -1.97
C LYS A 28 13.72 -3.23 -0.86
N TYR A 29 12.63 -3.03 -0.12
CA TYR A 29 12.46 -1.93 0.84
C TYR A 29 12.35 -2.44 2.28
N ASN A 30 12.89 -1.68 3.23
CA ASN A 30 12.83 -1.99 4.66
C ASN A 30 12.39 -0.80 5.53
N LYS A 31 12.14 0.36 4.93
CA LYS A 31 11.62 1.53 5.63
C LYS A 31 10.73 2.35 4.71
N ILE A 32 9.62 2.82 5.25
CA ILE A 32 8.66 3.72 4.62
C ILE A 32 8.49 4.95 5.51
N GLU A 33 8.45 6.13 4.90
CA GLU A 33 8.29 7.41 5.60
C GLU A 33 7.45 8.36 4.77
N ILE A 34 6.61 9.18 5.41
CA ILE A 34 5.95 10.30 4.74
C ILE A 34 7.00 11.39 4.51
N LEU A 35 7.26 11.70 3.25
CA LEU A 35 8.13 12.81 2.87
C LEU A 35 7.31 14.10 2.78
N LYS A 36 6.12 14.01 2.20
CA LYS A 36 5.17 15.11 2.02
C LYS A 36 3.77 14.61 2.34
N TYR A 37 3.06 15.32 3.22
CA TYR A 37 1.68 15.00 3.53
C TYR A 37 0.76 15.33 2.33
N PRO A 38 -0.34 14.59 2.16
CA PRO A 38 -1.40 14.96 1.23
C PRO A 38 -1.88 16.39 1.45
N SER A 39 -2.35 17.03 0.39
CA SER A 39 -2.86 18.41 0.47
C SER A 39 -4.12 18.53 1.33
N LYS A 40 -4.87 17.43 1.50
CA LYS A 40 -6.11 17.38 2.29
C LYS A 40 -5.99 16.48 3.52
N LEU A 41 -5.93 17.11 4.69
CA LEU A 41 -5.95 16.42 6.00
C LEU A 41 -7.21 16.71 6.82
N LYS A 42 -8.08 17.60 6.32
CA LYS A 42 -9.35 17.97 6.95
C LYS A 42 -10.50 17.69 5.99
N TYR A 43 -11.53 17.05 6.53
CA TYR A 43 -12.71 16.60 5.80
C TYR A 43 -13.93 17.14 6.51
N TYR A 44 -14.92 17.57 5.73
CA TYR A 44 -16.10 18.26 6.23
C TYR A 44 -17.35 17.40 6.04
N ILE A 45 -18.08 17.20 7.12
CA ILE A 45 -19.31 16.40 7.13
C ILE A 45 -20.32 16.99 6.13
N GLY A 46 -20.86 16.12 5.27
CA GLY A 46 -21.84 16.51 4.24
C GLY A 46 -21.25 17.23 3.02
N ILE A 47 -19.92 17.37 2.94
CA ILE A 47 -19.20 17.93 1.79
C ILE A 47 -18.27 16.88 1.22
N ASP A 48 -17.46 16.27 2.08
CA ASP A 48 -16.47 15.29 1.67
C ASP A 48 -17.00 13.88 1.90
N HIS A 49 -16.77 13.01 0.92
CA HIS A 49 -17.30 11.64 0.92
C HIS A 49 -16.24 10.59 0.59
N GLU A 50 -15.03 11.02 0.24
CA GLU A 50 -13.94 10.16 -0.19
C GLU A 50 -12.62 10.68 0.36
N LEU A 51 -11.72 9.76 0.67
CA LEU A 51 -10.36 10.06 1.12
C LEU A 51 -9.53 10.55 -0.08
N ASP A 52 -8.88 11.69 0.10
CA ASP A 52 -8.01 12.29 -0.92
C ASP A 52 -6.57 12.35 -0.40
N LEU A 53 -5.73 11.47 -0.95
CA LEU A 53 -4.30 11.39 -0.63
C LEU A 53 -3.42 12.11 -1.67
N SER A 54 -4.03 12.91 -2.56
CA SER A 54 -3.33 13.61 -3.63
C SER A 54 -2.22 14.51 -3.09
N ASP A 55 -1.20 14.72 -3.92
CA ASP A 55 0.00 15.52 -3.63
C ASP A 55 0.89 15.00 -2.51
N GLY A 56 0.54 13.89 -1.87
CA GLY A 56 1.35 13.24 -0.85
C GLY A 56 2.47 12.38 -1.46
N GLU A 57 3.62 12.38 -0.80
CA GLU A 57 4.82 11.65 -1.25
C GLU A 57 5.37 10.78 -0.13
N ILE A 58 5.75 9.57 -0.50
CA ILE A 58 6.35 8.58 0.38
C ILE A 58 7.80 8.37 -0.04
N LYS A 59 8.69 8.35 0.96
CA LYS A 59 10.06 7.92 0.81
C LYS A 59 10.18 6.44 1.19
N LEU A 60 10.67 5.64 0.25
CA LEU A 60 10.94 4.23 0.46
C LEU A 60 12.44 4.01 0.50
N THR A 61 12.95 3.49 1.60
CA THR A 61 14.37 3.18 1.75
C THR A 61 14.61 1.69 1.55
N THR A 62 15.60 1.38 0.74
CA THR A 62 16.06 0.03 0.46
C THR A 62 17.01 -0.46 1.53
N ILE A 63 17.21 -1.78 1.61
CA ILE A 63 18.19 -2.40 2.51
C ILE A 63 19.61 -1.83 2.28
N SER A 64 19.93 -1.49 1.03
CA SER A 64 21.21 -0.89 0.63
C SER A 64 21.30 0.63 0.90
N LYS A 65 20.35 1.21 1.65
CA LYS A 65 20.28 2.64 2.00
C LYS A 65 20.06 3.62 0.83
N HIS A 66 19.72 3.12 -0.36
CA HIS A 66 19.15 3.95 -1.42
C HIS A 66 17.69 4.25 -1.13
N PHE A 67 17.17 5.38 -1.63
CA PHE A 67 15.76 5.70 -1.49
C PHE A 67 15.12 6.06 -2.82
N ASP A 68 13.85 5.70 -2.93
CA ASP A 68 12.94 6.12 -3.99
C ASP A 68 11.89 7.06 -3.37
N ILE A 69 11.44 8.06 -4.12
CA ILE A 69 10.34 8.94 -3.74
C ILE A 69 9.21 8.67 -4.72
N VAL A 70 8.03 8.36 -4.20
CA VAL A 70 6.86 8.00 -4.99
C VAL A 70 5.63 8.75 -4.47
N ASN A 71 4.69 9.03 -5.36
CA ASN A 71 3.39 9.57 -4.97
C ASN A 71 2.56 8.49 -4.28
N ILE A 72 1.67 8.91 -3.38
CA ILE A 72 0.70 8.00 -2.77
C ILE A 72 -0.36 7.65 -3.82
N VAL A 73 -0.21 6.49 -4.45
CA VAL A 73 -1.18 5.93 -5.40
C VAL A 73 -1.78 4.66 -4.80
N PRO A 74 -3.04 4.69 -4.31
CA PRO A 74 -3.72 3.52 -3.76
C PRO A 74 -3.86 2.40 -4.79
N PHE A 75 -3.87 1.13 -4.36
CA PHE A 75 -4.28 0.01 -5.20
C PHE A 75 -5.71 0.24 -5.72
N ASP A 76 -5.85 0.32 -7.04
CA ASP A 76 -7.16 0.27 -7.69
C ASP A 76 -7.65 -1.19 -7.82
N THR A 77 -8.87 -1.37 -8.33
CA THR A 77 -9.46 -2.70 -8.54
C THR A 77 -8.68 -3.59 -9.50
N ASP A 78 -7.78 -2.98 -10.29
CA ASP A 78 -6.94 -3.66 -11.27
C ASP A 78 -5.52 -3.93 -10.72
N GLY A 79 -5.25 -3.55 -9.46
CA GLY A 79 -3.98 -3.77 -8.78
C GLY A 79 -2.84 -2.87 -9.28
N ASN A 80 -3.14 -1.76 -9.95
CA ASN A 80 -2.15 -0.87 -10.56
C ASN A 80 -1.54 0.16 -9.59
N GLY A 81 -2.02 0.20 -8.34
CA GLY A 81 -1.44 1.07 -7.31
C GLY A 81 -0.14 0.55 -6.71
N GLU A 82 0.47 1.34 -5.83
CA GLU A 82 1.69 0.94 -5.12
C GLU A 82 1.46 0.70 -3.63
N PHE A 83 0.32 1.16 -3.09
CA PHE A 83 0.05 1.17 -1.66
C PHE A 83 -1.35 0.65 -1.34
N GLU A 84 -1.42 -0.18 -0.32
CA GLU A 84 -2.64 -0.54 0.38
C GLU A 84 -2.98 0.55 1.39
N ILE A 85 -4.24 0.98 1.39
CA ILE A 85 -4.72 2.06 2.26
C ILE A 85 -5.76 1.47 3.20
N GLU A 86 -5.44 1.44 4.49
CA GLU A 86 -6.35 0.98 5.52
C GLU A 86 -6.83 2.15 6.38
N HIS A 87 -8.14 2.24 6.59
CA HIS A 87 -8.72 3.25 7.46
C HIS A 87 -10.11 2.86 7.95
N THR A 88 -10.52 3.44 9.09
CA THR A 88 -11.89 3.31 9.64
C THR A 88 -12.68 4.61 9.54
N ILE A 89 -12.33 5.48 8.59
CA ILE A 89 -12.97 6.79 8.45
C ILE A 89 -14.46 6.62 8.16
N ASP A 90 -15.28 7.30 8.94
CA ASP A 90 -16.68 7.60 8.62
C ASP A 90 -16.81 9.10 8.44
N PHE A 91 -17.03 9.54 7.19
CA PHE A 91 -17.18 10.97 6.84
C PHE A 91 -18.44 11.63 7.41
N SER A 92 -19.26 10.88 8.15
CA SER A 92 -20.45 11.36 8.85
C SER A 92 -20.22 11.63 10.34
N ILE A 93 -19.07 11.21 10.89
CA ILE A 93 -18.77 11.27 12.32
C ILE A 93 -17.53 12.15 12.53
N GLU A 94 -17.69 13.20 13.33
CA GLU A 94 -16.58 14.08 13.70
C GLU A 94 -15.53 13.34 14.52
N GLY A 95 -14.25 13.57 14.21
CA GLY A 95 -13.16 12.94 14.95
C GLY A 95 -11.82 12.96 14.21
N ASN A 96 -10.79 12.54 14.92
CA ASN A 96 -9.49 12.24 14.32
C ASN A 96 -9.48 10.79 13.88
N CYS A 97 -9.07 10.55 12.64
CA CYS A 97 -8.98 9.21 12.06
C CYS A 97 -7.55 8.95 11.63
N VAL A 98 -7.09 7.70 11.85
CA VAL A 98 -5.79 7.26 11.37
C VAL A 98 -5.97 6.60 10.01
N VAL A 99 -5.13 6.99 9.06
CA VAL A 99 -4.97 6.35 7.75
C VAL A 99 -3.62 5.67 7.76
N GLU A 100 -3.62 4.37 7.49
CA GLU A 100 -2.41 3.57 7.36
C GLU A 100 -2.13 3.31 5.88
N ILE A 101 -0.88 3.57 5.47
CA ILE A 101 -0.39 3.42 4.10
C ILE A 101 0.67 2.33 4.13
N CYS A 102 0.36 1.19 3.54
CA CYS A 102 1.19 0.00 3.56
C CYS A 102 1.69 -0.33 2.15
N ARG A 103 2.97 -0.68 2.02
CA ARG A 103 3.50 -1.33 0.80
C ARG A 103 3.56 -2.85 0.96
N ALA A 104 3.68 -3.31 2.20
CA ALA A 104 3.65 -4.71 2.61
C ALA A 104 3.10 -4.77 4.06
N PRO A 105 2.67 -5.94 4.57
CA PRO A 105 2.05 -6.07 5.89
C PRO A 105 2.89 -5.55 7.07
N ASP A 106 4.22 -5.49 6.93
CA ASP A 106 5.17 -5.01 7.94
C ASP A 106 5.83 -3.68 7.55
N LEU A 107 5.44 -3.09 6.41
CA LEU A 107 6.02 -1.87 5.85
C LEU A 107 4.94 -0.81 5.66
N CYS A 108 4.53 -0.22 6.77
CA CYS A 108 3.45 0.76 6.85
C CYS A 108 3.90 2.09 7.48
N VAL A 109 3.20 3.16 7.13
CA VAL A 109 3.29 4.47 7.79
C VAL A 109 1.89 5.02 7.99
N SER A 110 1.68 5.71 9.11
CA SER A 110 0.37 6.26 9.46
C SER A 110 0.37 7.78 9.40
N LEU A 111 -0.76 8.35 8.99
CA LEU A 111 -1.06 9.77 9.15
C LEU A 111 -2.44 9.95 9.80
N THR A 112 -2.62 11.08 10.47
CA THR A 112 -3.88 11.44 11.10
C THR A 112 -4.59 12.49 10.25
N ILE A 113 -5.86 12.23 9.92
CA ILE A 113 -6.77 13.21 9.33
C ILE A 113 -7.85 13.59 10.34
N GLN A 114 -8.63 14.62 10.02
CA GLN A 114 -9.73 15.10 10.85
C GLN A 114 -11.03 15.24 10.05
N VAL A 115 -12.11 14.66 10.54
CA VAL A 115 -13.49 14.90 10.06
C VAL A 115 -14.12 15.95 10.98
N ILE A 116 -14.70 17.02 10.44
CA ILE A 116 -15.17 18.22 11.17
C ILE A 116 -16.59 18.60 10.72
N ASN A 117 -17.44 19.00 11.67
CA ASN A 117 -18.82 19.41 11.41
C ASN A 117 -18.98 20.89 10.96
N SER A 118 -17.89 21.65 10.80
CA SER A 118 -17.92 23.07 10.43
C SER A 118 -17.16 23.32 9.14
N LYS A 119 -17.84 23.78 8.09
CA LYS A 119 -17.21 24.24 6.85
C LYS A 119 -16.17 25.34 7.15
N PRO A 120 -15.03 25.43 6.43
CA PRO A 120 -14.13 26.55 6.64
C PRO A 120 -14.86 27.84 6.23
N SER A 121 -14.78 28.85 7.09
CA SER A 121 -15.22 30.20 6.72
C SER A 121 -14.42 30.62 5.47
N PRO A 122 -15.06 31.17 4.43
CA PRO A 122 -14.30 31.81 3.37
C PRO A 122 -13.50 32.96 4.00
N GLU A 123 -12.18 32.88 3.92
CA GLU A 123 -11.27 34.01 4.14
C GLU A 123 -11.30 34.97 2.95
#